data_AF-A0A940MM68-F1
#
_entry.id   AF-A0A940MM68-F1
#
_cell.length_a   1.000
_cell.length_b   1.000
_cell.length_c   1.000
_cell.angle_alpha   90.00
_cell.angle_beta   90.00
_cell.angle_gamma   90.00
#
_symmetry.space_group_name_H-M   'P 1'
#
loop_
_entity.id
_entity.type
_entity.pdbx_description
1 polymer ?
#
loop_
_entity_poly.entity_id
_entity_poly.type
_entity_poly.pdbx_seq_one_letter_code
_entity_poly.pdbx_strand_id
1 'polypeptide(L)'
;MSILTRGKLGGLALLLAAALGGAVGAASGEDLAPGCYERVYSPAHLSAHPGQVVSMLRFHVGQWVTEVARDATLSVVMVGQGGAVGLNPWGDALKQSLFCGSETQETVHCRVQCDGGGLEVTRQDAAGLTFRTRYLLVGEGQDGCGGLADLAEAPGQWVSYRLNRVDDVFCEDM
;
A
#
# COMPACT_ATOMS: atom_id res chain seq x y z
N MET A 1 -79.02 16.39 -5.67
CA MET A 1 -77.55 16.47 -5.59
C MET A 1 -77.10 15.58 -4.42
N SER A 2 -76.03 14.80 -4.59
CA SER A 2 -75.49 13.74 -3.71
C SER A 2 -76.28 12.41 -3.75
N ILE A 3 -75.94 11.38 -4.52
CA ILE A 3 -74.72 10.56 -4.76
C ILE A 3 -74.45 9.52 -3.64
N LEU A 4 -74.36 8.26 -4.10
CA LEU A 4 -74.15 6.97 -3.45
C LEU A 4 -72.90 6.85 -2.55
N THR A 5 -72.91 5.85 -1.65
CA THR A 5 -71.90 4.74 -1.56
C THR A 5 -72.26 3.82 -0.37
N ARG A 6 -72.75 2.59 -0.57
CA ARG A 6 -72.06 1.28 -0.80
C ARG A 6 -70.90 0.99 0.16
N GLY A 7 -71.04 -0.12 0.91
CA GLY A 7 -70.05 -0.64 1.85
C GLY A 7 -69.16 -1.75 1.29
N LYS A 8 -68.29 -2.29 2.15
CA LYS A 8 -67.91 -3.71 2.32
C LYS A 8 -66.68 -3.81 3.20
N LEU A 9 -66.70 -4.81 4.08
CA LEU A 9 -65.54 -5.38 4.77
C LEU A 9 -64.43 -5.74 3.77
N GLY A 10 -63.18 -5.50 4.17
CA GLY A 10 -62.05 -6.09 3.47
C GLY A 10 -60.73 -5.78 4.13
N GLY A 11 -59.93 -6.84 4.35
CA GLY A 11 -58.48 -6.74 4.12
C GLY A 11 -57.60 -6.88 5.34
N LEU A 12 -57.33 -8.13 5.71
CA LEU A 12 -56.03 -8.55 6.25
C LEU A 12 -54.91 -7.95 5.38
N ALA A 13 -53.95 -7.24 5.97
CA ALA A 13 -52.69 -6.88 5.31
C ALA A 13 -51.53 -7.27 6.23
N LEU A 14 -51.03 -8.48 6.00
CA LEU A 14 -49.80 -9.02 6.55
C LEU A 14 -48.64 -8.35 5.78
N LEU A 15 -47.88 -7.47 6.44
CA LEU A 15 -46.68 -6.86 5.86
C LEU A 15 -45.50 -7.83 6.01
N LEU A 16 -45.15 -8.54 4.94
CA LEU A 16 -43.85 -9.21 4.79
C LEU A 16 -42.78 -8.15 4.47
N ALA A 17 -41.87 -7.90 5.41
CA ALA A 17 -40.64 -7.17 5.13
C ALA A 17 -39.59 -8.14 4.57
N ALA A 18 -39.33 -8.07 3.26
CA ALA A 18 -38.22 -8.76 2.62
C ALA A 18 -36.90 -8.04 2.95
N ALA A 19 -36.11 -8.60 3.85
CA ALA A 19 -34.74 -8.16 4.08
C ALA A 19 -33.85 -8.70 2.95
N LEU A 20 -33.58 -7.87 1.93
CA LEU A 20 -32.46 -8.10 1.02
C LEU A 20 -31.16 -7.79 1.78
N GLY A 21 -30.62 -8.80 2.45
CA GLY A 21 -29.24 -8.78 2.92
C GLY A 21 -28.32 -8.79 1.71
N GLY A 22 -27.79 -7.62 1.35
CA GLY A 22 -26.80 -7.48 0.30
C GLY A 22 -25.60 -8.39 0.57
N ALA A 23 -25.18 -9.11 -0.46
CA ALA A 23 -23.91 -9.83 -0.44
C ALA A 23 -22.80 -8.82 -0.16
N VAL A 24 -22.20 -8.92 1.02
CA VAL A 24 -20.94 -8.26 1.31
C VAL A 24 -19.93 -8.98 0.43
N GLY A 25 -19.50 -8.34 -0.66
CA GLY A 25 -18.44 -8.87 -1.51
C GLY A 25 -17.23 -9.17 -0.65
N ALA A 26 -16.81 -10.43 -0.62
CA ALA A 26 -15.51 -10.79 -0.11
C ALA A 26 -14.47 -10.01 -0.94
N ALA A 27 -13.60 -9.24 -0.28
CA ALA A 27 -12.41 -8.73 -0.92
C ALA A 27 -11.55 -9.96 -1.26
N SER A 28 -11.67 -10.44 -2.50
CA SER A 28 -10.69 -11.32 -3.12
C SER A 28 -9.34 -10.61 -2.98
N GLY A 29 -8.28 -11.28 -2.52
CA GLY A 29 -6.96 -10.67 -2.54
C GLY A 29 -6.56 -10.47 -4.00
N GLU A 30 -6.71 -9.23 -4.45
CA GLU A 30 -6.33 -8.82 -5.79
C GLU A 30 -4.81 -8.86 -5.92
N ASP A 31 -4.34 -9.35 -7.07
CA ASP A 31 -2.94 -9.27 -7.44
C ASP A 31 -2.43 -7.82 -7.32
N LEU A 32 -1.13 -7.68 -7.06
CA LEU A 32 -0.50 -6.37 -7.04
C LEU A 32 -0.62 -5.73 -8.43
N ALA A 33 -1.25 -4.56 -8.50
CA ALA A 33 -1.51 -3.89 -9.76
C ALA A 33 -0.23 -3.20 -10.23
N PRO A 34 0.20 -3.43 -11.48
CA PRO A 34 1.39 -2.78 -12.03
C PRO A 34 1.24 -1.26 -12.11
N GLY A 35 2.36 -0.58 -12.15
CA GLY A 35 2.47 0.87 -12.34
C GLY A 35 3.19 1.59 -11.21
N CYS A 36 3.15 2.92 -11.28
CA CYS A 36 3.90 3.81 -10.40
C CYS A 36 3.06 4.34 -9.23
N TYR A 37 3.65 4.32 -8.03
CA TYR A 37 3.05 4.86 -6.82
C TYR A 37 4.05 5.75 -6.08
N GLU A 38 3.57 6.87 -5.52
CA GLU A 38 4.44 7.85 -4.85
C GLU A 38 3.82 8.43 -3.58
N ARG A 39 4.69 8.75 -2.63
CA ARG A 39 4.40 9.63 -1.52
C ARG A 39 5.54 10.63 -1.32
N VAL A 40 5.21 11.92 -1.38
CA VAL A 40 6.09 13.02 -0.96
C VAL A 40 5.53 13.65 0.31
N TYR A 41 6.35 13.80 1.34
CA TYR A 41 5.94 14.41 2.60
C TYR A 41 6.37 15.88 2.67
N SER A 42 5.45 16.74 3.10
CA SER A 42 5.75 18.16 3.25
C SER A 42 6.62 18.43 4.48
N PRO A 43 7.38 19.53 4.51
CA PRO A 43 8.15 19.91 5.71
C PRO A 43 7.30 20.01 6.98
N ALA A 44 6.06 20.50 6.85
CA ALA A 44 5.12 20.59 7.98
C ALA A 44 4.73 19.20 8.51
N HIS A 45 4.54 18.22 7.62
CA HIS A 45 4.28 16.84 8.04
C HIS A 45 5.49 16.24 8.75
N LEU A 46 6.69 16.38 8.17
CA LEU A 46 7.92 15.83 8.73
C LEU A 46 8.25 16.45 10.10
N SER A 47 7.97 17.75 10.28
CA SER A 47 8.12 18.43 11.57
C SER A 47 7.15 17.90 12.64
N ALA A 48 5.94 17.49 12.24
CA ALA A 48 4.94 16.91 13.14
C ALA A 48 5.21 15.42 13.47
N HIS A 49 6.06 14.74 12.69
CA HIS A 49 6.37 13.32 12.83
C HIS A 49 7.89 13.11 12.97
N PRO A 50 8.50 13.49 14.11
CA PRO A 50 9.96 13.48 14.28
C PRO A 50 10.60 12.08 14.20
N GLY A 51 9.81 11.00 14.37
CA GLY A 51 10.28 9.62 14.19
C GLY A 51 10.35 9.16 12.74
N GLN A 52 9.69 9.89 11.82
CA GLN A 52 9.65 9.52 10.41
C GLN A 52 11.02 9.60 9.77
N VAL A 53 11.39 8.55 9.04
CA VAL A 53 12.73 8.39 8.45
C VAL A 53 12.79 8.69 6.95
N VAL A 54 11.64 8.87 6.29
CA VAL A 54 11.54 9.11 4.84
C VAL A 54 10.85 10.42 4.50
N SER A 55 11.41 11.17 3.54
CA SER A 55 10.77 12.36 2.96
C SER A 55 10.02 12.05 1.66
N MET A 56 10.46 11.03 0.92
CA MET A 56 9.81 10.56 -0.30
C MET A 56 9.93 9.04 -0.43
N LEU A 57 8.87 8.40 -0.90
CA LEU A 57 8.91 7.03 -1.41
C LEU A 57 8.31 6.99 -2.81
N ARG A 58 8.94 6.24 -3.70
CA ARG A 58 8.37 5.85 -4.98
C ARG A 58 8.47 4.34 -5.13
N PHE A 59 7.40 3.70 -5.54
CA PHE A 59 7.30 2.25 -5.69
C PHE A 59 6.78 1.93 -7.08
N HIS A 60 7.61 1.26 -7.87
CA HIS A 60 7.27 0.80 -9.20
C HIS A 60 6.96 -0.69 -9.12
N VAL A 61 5.74 -1.08 -9.51
CA VAL A 61 5.35 -2.48 -9.65
C VAL A 61 5.44 -2.87 -11.11
N GLY A 62 6.36 -3.78 -11.42
CA GLY A 62 6.73 -4.17 -12.77
C GLY A 62 5.92 -5.35 -13.33
N GLN A 63 6.58 -6.11 -14.19
CA GLN A 63 6.02 -7.22 -14.91
C GLN A 63 6.04 -8.50 -14.07
N TRP A 64 5.33 -9.52 -14.53
CA TRP A 64 5.48 -10.86 -13.95
C TRP A 64 6.85 -11.42 -14.32
N VAL A 65 7.59 -11.89 -13.31
CA VAL A 65 8.86 -12.60 -13.49
C VAL A 65 8.72 -14.09 -13.21
N THR A 66 7.66 -14.49 -12.51
CA THR A 66 7.20 -15.87 -12.36
C THR A 66 5.68 -15.92 -12.45
N GLU A 67 5.09 -17.12 -12.35
CA GLU A 67 3.63 -17.30 -12.32
C GLU A 67 2.96 -16.69 -11.09
N VAL A 68 3.74 -16.41 -10.03
CA VAL A 68 3.21 -15.95 -8.73
C VAL A 68 3.89 -14.69 -8.21
N ALA A 69 4.86 -14.13 -8.94
CA ALA A 69 5.61 -12.95 -8.51
C ALA A 69 5.92 -11.96 -9.65
N ARG A 70 5.80 -10.67 -9.31
CA ARG A 70 6.25 -9.53 -10.10
C ARG A 70 7.59 -9.00 -9.60
N ASP A 71 8.37 -8.40 -10.48
CA ASP A 71 9.45 -7.51 -10.06
C ASP A 71 8.88 -6.18 -9.56
N ALA A 72 9.59 -5.54 -8.64
CA ALA A 72 9.26 -4.20 -8.19
C ALA A 72 10.52 -3.46 -7.71
N THR A 73 10.52 -2.14 -7.85
CA THR A 73 11.61 -1.27 -7.39
C THR A 73 11.06 -0.26 -6.40
N LEU A 74 11.67 -0.17 -5.22
CA LEU A 74 11.39 0.85 -4.22
C LEU A 74 12.54 1.87 -4.21
N SER A 75 12.20 3.14 -4.33
CA SER A 75 13.13 4.28 -4.28
C SER A 75 12.74 5.18 -3.12
N VAL A 76 13.69 5.49 -2.25
CA VAL A 76 13.45 6.17 -0.97
C VAL A 76 14.43 7.32 -0.79
N VAL A 77 13.91 8.50 -0.44
CA VAL A 77 14.74 9.59 0.06
C VAL A 77 14.55 9.69 1.57
N MET A 78 15.62 9.47 2.30
CA MET A 78 15.62 9.58 3.76
C MET A 78 15.43 11.04 4.18
N VAL A 79 14.66 11.27 5.25
CA VAL A 79 14.70 12.54 5.97
C VAL A 79 15.72 12.37 7.09
N GLY A 80 16.72 13.25 7.20
CA GLY A 80 17.82 13.15 8.18
C GLY A 80 17.41 13.39 9.64
N GLN A 81 16.29 12.79 10.08
CA GLN A 81 15.72 12.80 11.41
C GLN A 81 15.36 11.36 11.83
N GLY A 82 14.91 11.16 13.08
CA GLY A 82 14.58 9.83 13.59
C GLY A 82 15.75 8.84 13.51
N GLY A 83 15.46 7.59 13.18
CA GLY A 83 16.48 6.55 12.95
C GLY A 83 17.37 6.78 11.71
N ALA A 84 17.07 7.79 10.88
CA ALA A 84 17.79 8.09 9.66
C ALA A 84 18.83 9.22 9.78
N VAL A 85 19.11 9.71 10.99
CA VAL A 85 20.18 10.69 11.21
C VAL A 85 21.52 10.11 10.73
N GLY A 86 22.14 10.79 9.75
CA GLY A 86 23.41 10.38 9.15
C GLY A 86 23.30 9.30 8.07
N LEU A 87 22.10 8.77 7.81
CA LEU A 87 21.84 7.88 6.69
C LEU A 87 21.60 8.73 5.45
N ASN A 88 22.39 8.50 4.39
CA ASN A 88 22.35 9.23 3.13
C ASN A 88 22.59 10.76 3.24
N PRO A 89 23.82 11.19 3.59
CA PRO A 89 24.17 12.60 3.76
C PRO A 89 24.11 13.42 2.46
N TRP A 90 23.98 12.78 1.30
CA TRP A 90 23.92 13.43 -0.02
C TRP A 90 22.48 13.67 -0.51
N GLY A 91 21.48 13.09 0.16
CA GLY A 91 20.06 13.26 -0.20
C GLY A 91 19.64 12.49 -1.45
N ASP A 92 20.48 11.58 -1.97
CA ASP A 92 20.19 10.77 -3.14
C ASP A 92 19.11 9.72 -2.85
N ALA A 93 18.40 9.26 -3.87
CA ALA A 93 17.42 8.21 -3.64
C ALA A 93 18.10 6.84 -3.46
N LEU A 94 17.77 6.16 -2.35
CA LEU A 94 18.16 4.78 -2.09
C LEU A 94 17.20 3.86 -2.82
N LYS A 95 17.72 3.06 -3.76
CA LYS A 95 16.94 2.08 -4.52
C LYS A 95 17.06 0.69 -3.91
N GLN A 96 16.01 -0.10 -4.08
CA GLN A 96 15.95 -1.50 -3.66
C GLN A 96 15.04 -2.30 -4.58
N SER A 97 15.55 -3.42 -5.08
CA SER A 97 14.79 -4.40 -5.88
C SER A 97 14.02 -5.37 -4.98
N LEU A 98 12.76 -5.69 -5.33
CA LEU A 98 11.87 -6.59 -4.61
C LEU A 98 11.20 -7.59 -5.56
N PHE A 99 10.85 -8.75 -5.02
CA PHE A 99 9.94 -9.71 -5.65
C PHE A 99 8.61 -9.72 -4.89
N CYS A 100 7.53 -9.37 -5.58
CA CYS A 100 6.20 -9.20 -5.02
C CYS A 100 5.27 -10.31 -5.47
N GLY A 101 4.78 -11.12 -4.54
CA GLY A 101 3.88 -12.22 -4.85
C GLY A 101 2.94 -12.57 -3.71
N SER A 102 2.07 -13.54 -3.97
CA SER A 102 1.18 -14.10 -2.95
C SER A 102 1.18 -15.62 -3.08
N GLU A 103 1.45 -16.34 -1.99
CA GLU A 103 1.34 -17.81 -1.96
C GLU A 103 -0.08 -18.28 -1.65
N THR A 104 -0.87 -17.46 -0.95
CA THR A 104 -2.21 -17.85 -0.44
C THR A 104 -3.35 -16.95 -0.93
N GLN A 105 -3.08 -15.99 -1.83
CA GLN A 105 -4.05 -14.99 -2.35
C GLN A 105 -4.71 -14.12 -1.25
N GLU A 106 -4.21 -14.11 -0.02
CA GLU A 106 -4.79 -13.29 1.08
C GLU A 106 -4.02 -12.01 1.33
N THR A 107 -2.71 -12.01 1.10
CA THR A 107 -1.85 -10.83 1.27
C THR A 107 -0.71 -10.90 0.26
N VAL A 108 -0.41 -9.78 -0.39
CA VAL A 108 0.78 -9.65 -1.24
C VAL A 108 1.97 -9.29 -0.35
N HIS A 109 3.01 -10.11 -0.44
CA HIS A 109 4.28 -9.88 0.22
C HIS A 109 5.34 -9.53 -0.83
N CYS A 110 6.06 -8.44 -0.60
CA CYS A 110 7.24 -8.08 -1.37
C CYS A 110 8.48 -8.30 -0.53
N ARG A 111 9.43 -9.08 -1.04
CA ARG A 111 10.64 -9.45 -0.31
C ARG A 111 11.86 -8.94 -1.06
N VAL A 112 12.81 -8.43 -0.29
CA VAL A 112 14.16 -8.20 -0.79
C VAL A 112 15.00 -9.46 -0.60
N GLN A 113 16.04 -9.60 -1.40
CA GLN A 113 17.02 -10.67 -1.22
C GLN A 113 17.90 -10.39 0.00
N CYS A 114 18.78 -11.34 0.34
CA CYS A 114 19.80 -11.16 1.38
C CYS A 114 19.28 -10.84 2.79
N ASP A 115 18.15 -11.43 3.19
CA ASP A 115 17.54 -11.19 4.50
C ASP A 115 17.28 -9.71 4.80
N GLY A 116 17.16 -8.84 3.79
CA GLY A 116 16.89 -7.41 4.00
C GLY A 116 15.44 -7.10 4.37
N GLY A 117 14.61 -8.13 4.59
CA GLY A 117 13.23 -7.99 5.03
C GLY A 117 12.22 -7.89 3.89
N GLY A 118 11.18 -7.07 4.09
CA GLY A 118 10.08 -6.97 3.14
C GLY A 118 8.94 -6.07 3.59
N LEU A 119 7.93 -5.98 2.74
CA LEU A 119 6.69 -5.26 3.01
C LEU A 119 5.47 -6.12 2.72
N GLU A 120 4.36 -5.76 3.34
CA GLU A 120 3.05 -6.37 3.15
C GLU A 120 2.11 -5.32 2.58
N VAL A 121 1.50 -5.59 1.43
CA VAL A 121 0.48 -4.69 0.86
C VAL A 121 -0.84 -4.98 1.56
N THR A 122 -1.32 -3.97 2.28
CA THR A 122 -2.52 -4.06 3.14
C THR A 122 -3.77 -3.49 2.48
N ARG A 123 -3.59 -2.66 1.45
CA ARG A 123 -4.65 -2.06 0.67
C ARG A 123 -4.12 -1.67 -0.70
N GLN A 124 -4.93 -1.87 -1.72
CA GLN A 124 -4.73 -1.32 -3.05
C GLN A 124 -6.09 -0.99 -3.66
N ASP A 125 -6.16 0.12 -4.37
CA ASP A 125 -7.30 0.51 -5.20
C ASP A 125 -6.82 1.39 -6.36
N ALA A 126 -7.76 1.94 -7.14
CA ALA A 126 -7.43 2.81 -8.27
C ALA A 126 -6.69 4.10 -7.86
N ALA A 127 -6.82 4.56 -6.61
CA ALA A 127 -6.19 5.78 -6.12
C ALA A 127 -4.78 5.54 -5.56
N GLY A 128 -4.44 4.32 -5.17
CA GLY A 128 -3.09 4.00 -4.70
C GLY A 128 -2.97 2.71 -3.91
N LEU A 129 -1.92 2.63 -3.11
CA LEU A 129 -1.61 1.48 -2.27
C LEU A 129 -1.18 1.88 -0.87
N THR A 130 -1.36 0.98 0.08
CA THR A 130 -0.80 1.08 1.42
C THR A 130 -0.07 -0.20 1.73
N PHE A 131 1.21 -0.07 2.08
CA PHE A 131 1.97 -1.19 2.61
C PHE A 131 2.39 -0.92 4.04
N ARG A 132 2.73 -1.99 4.75
CA ARG A 132 3.40 -1.91 6.05
C ARG A 132 4.69 -2.72 6.03
N THR A 133 5.66 -2.28 6.82
CA THR A 133 6.88 -3.03 7.08
C THR A 133 7.26 -2.89 8.56
N ARG A 134 7.93 -3.89 9.09
CA ARG A 134 8.58 -3.84 10.41
C ARG A 134 10.09 -3.99 10.34
N TYR A 135 10.59 -4.22 9.13
CA TYR A 135 12.00 -4.39 8.79
C TYR A 135 12.10 -4.49 7.26
N LEU A 136 12.68 -3.47 6.64
CA LEU A 136 12.97 -3.45 5.20
C LEU A 136 14.16 -2.54 4.96
N LEU A 137 15.29 -3.14 4.61
CA LEU A 137 16.48 -2.42 4.23
C LEU A 137 16.37 -1.87 2.80
N VAL A 138 16.83 -0.64 2.60
CA VAL A 138 16.91 0.05 1.31
C VAL A 138 18.30 0.59 1.02
N GLY A 139 18.62 0.71 -0.26
CA GLY A 139 19.94 1.12 -0.75
C GLY A 139 20.85 -0.09 -0.87
N GLU A 140 21.02 -0.60 -2.09
CA GLU A 140 21.84 -1.80 -2.34
C GLU A 140 23.27 -1.64 -1.81
N GLY A 141 23.78 -2.67 -1.11
CA GLY A 141 25.17 -2.73 -0.65
C GLY A 141 26.18 -2.87 -1.79
N GLN A 142 27.47 -2.67 -1.49
CA GLN A 142 28.55 -2.70 -2.50
C GLN A 142 28.71 -4.04 -3.21
N ASP A 143 28.23 -5.13 -2.62
CA ASP A 143 28.22 -6.49 -3.15
C ASP A 143 26.85 -6.90 -3.72
N GLY A 144 25.93 -5.94 -3.88
CA GLY A 144 24.55 -6.20 -4.30
C GLY A 144 23.70 -6.88 -3.22
N CYS A 145 24.18 -6.89 -1.97
CA CYS A 145 23.56 -7.56 -0.84
C CYS A 145 23.53 -6.64 0.38
N GLY A 146 22.49 -6.76 1.21
CA GLY A 146 22.25 -5.87 2.35
C GLY A 146 21.56 -4.56 1.99
N GLY A 147 21.44 -3.67 2.97
CA GLY A 147 20.96 -2.32 2.71
C GLY A 147 21.41 -1.29 3.74
N LEU A 148 21.33 -0.03 3.35
CA LEU A 148 21.92 1.11 4.07
C LEU A 148 21.01 1.66 5.18
N ALA A 149 19.70 1.57 4.99
CA ALA A 149 18.73 2.13 5.92
C ALA A 149 17.52 1.22 6.08
N ASP A 150 17.03 1.09 7.32
CA ASP A 150 15.75 0.42 7.60
C ASP A 150 14.61 1.42 7.46
N LEU A 151 13.57 1.01 6.74
CA LEU A 151 12.32 1.77 6.60
C LEU A 151 11.43 1.74 7.84
N ALA A 152 11.67 0.82 8.78
CA ALA A 152 10.98 0.84 10.05
C ALA A 152 11.47 2.05 10.89
N GLU A 153 10.54 2.88 11.35
CA GLU A 153 10.86 4.05 12.19
C GLU A 153 11.39 3.66 13.58
N ALA A 154 11.07 2.44 14.03
CA ALA A 154 11.63 1.82 15.22
C ALA A 154 11.89 0.32 14.99
N PRO A 155 12.98 -0.25 15.53
CA PRO A 155 13.34 -1.64 15.26
C PRO A 155 12.21 -2.64 15.56
N GLY A 156 11.84 -3.42 14.54
CA GLY A 156 10.83 -4.47 14.65
C GLY A 156 9.40 -3.98 14.82
N GLN A 157 9.15 -2.67 14.82
CA GLN A 157 7.82 -2.09 14.92
C GLN A 157 7.23 -1.86 13.54
N TRP A 158 5.94 -2.15 13.38
CA TRP A 158 5.23 -1.90 12.14
C TRP A 158 5.08 -0.39 11.90
N VAL A 159 5.49 0.06 10.72
CA VAL A 159 5.15 1.35 10.13
C VAL A 159 4.34 1.12 8.86
N SER A 160 3.41 2.03 8.57
CA SER A 160 2.57 1.96 7.37
C SER A 160 2.82 3.17 6.47
N TYR A 161 2.99 2.92 5.19
CA TYR A 161 3.19 3.94 4.16
C TYR A 161 2.04 3.88 3.17
N ARG A 162 1.36 5.01 2.98
CA ARG A 162 0.33 5.20 1.96
C ARG A 162 0.91 5.97 0.78
N LEU A 163 0.82 5.37 -0.40
CA LEU A 163 1.29 5.94 -1.65
C LEU A 163 0.07 6.19 -2.56
N ASN A 164 0.13 7.26 -3.34
CA ASN A 164 -0.86 7.56 -4.36
C ASN A 164 -0.39 6.95 -5.68
N ARG A 165 -1.31 6.43 -6.50
CA ARG A 165 -1.00 6.11 -7.89
C ARG A 165 -0.66 7.40 -8.64
N VAL A 166 0.41 7.36 -9.43
CA VAL A 166 0.86 8.47 -10.28
C VAL A 166 1.07 7.97 -11.71
N ASP A 167 1.39 8.88 -12.62
CA ASP A 167 1.76 8.51 -14.00
C ASP A 167 3.06 7.69 -14.01
N ASP A 168 3.17 6.75 -14.94
CA ASP A 168 4.32 5.85 -14.99
C ASP A 168 5.64 6.59 -15.34
N VAL A 169 5.57 7.80 -15.93
CA VAL A 169 6.74 8.66 -16.17
C VAL A 169 7.55 8.95 -14.91
N PHE A 170 6.91 8.95 -13.73
CA PHE A 170 7.62 9.16 -12.47
C PHE A 170 8.53 7.97 -12.10
N CYS A 171 8.31 6.79 -12.67
CA CYS A 171 9.06 5.56 -12.41
C CYS A 171 9.98 5.13 -13.57
N GLU A 172 10.05 5.85 -14.70
CA GLU A 172 10.79 5.41 -15.89
C GLU A 172 12.30 5.17 -15.66
N ASP A 173 12.92 5.93 -14.76
CA ASP A 173 14.36 5.85 -14.46
C ASP A 173 14.68 5.10 -13.15
N MET A 174 13.72 4.33 -12.64
CA MET A 174 13.89 3.54 -11.41
C MET A 174 14.55 2.19 -11.68
#